data_AF-A0A5Y7DDZ6-F1
#
_entry.id   AF-A0A5Y7DDZ6-F1
#
_cell.length_a   1.000
_cell.length_b   1.000
_cell.length_c   1.000
_cell.angle_alpha   90.00
_cell.angle_beta   90.00
_cell.angle_gamma   90.00
#
_symmetry.space_group_name_H-M   'P 1'
#
loop_
_entity.id
_entity.type
_entity.pdbx_description
1 polymer ?
#
loop_
_entity_poly.entity_id
_entity_poly.type
_entity_poly.pdbx_seq_one_letter_code
_entity_poly.pdbx_strand_id
1 'polypeptide(L)'
;MSKNIKTQEAKLDLITKFLDYANVADASYAMLHWIDYVKKENDKKHENGDTQRLGDKHNNQNSTYARAIQARFEQNKIVKIEPKYCISLINTCFDSKEITLDNDISRVGLNDALSKRTIDFVNRFKLLKHQP
;
A
#
# COMPACT_ATOMS: atom_id res chain seq x y z
N MET A 1 -34.11 -6.15 33.28
CA MET A 1 -33.85 -5.47 31.99
C MET A 1 -33.37 -6.52 30.99
N SER A 2 -34.24 -7.00 30.09
CA SER A 2 -33.86 -8.02 29.11
C SER A 2 -32.99 -7.35 28.04
N LYS A 3 -31.70 -7.70 27.96
CA LYS A 3 -30.83 -7.21 26.89
C LYS A 3 -31.27 -7.90 25.61
N ASN A 4 -31.92 -7.13 24.73
CA ASN A 4 -32.36 -7.59 23.41
C ASN A 4 -31.15 -7.66 22.47
N ILE A 5 -30.24 -8.60 22.75
CA ILE A 5 -29.04 -8.81 21.93
C ILE A 5 -29.49 -9.67 20.76
N LYS A 6 -29.75 -9.04 19.61
CA LYS A 6 -29.87 -9.78 18.36
C LYS A 6 -28.52 -10.43 18.06
N THR A 7 -28.42 -11.74 18.32
CA THR A 7 -27.17 -12.52 18.31
C THR A 7 -26.42 -12.43 16.97
N GLN A 8 -27.11 -12.20 15.86
CA GLN A 8 -26.51 -12.03 14.53
C GLN A 8 -25.83 -10.67 14.35
N GLU A 9 -26.45 -9.58 14.82
CA GLU A 9 -25.87 -8.22 14.77
C GLU A 9 -24.61 -8.14 15.66
N ALA A 10 -24.66 -8.76 16.85
CA ALA A 10 -23.51 -8.86 17.74
C ALA A 10 -22.35 -9.69 17.14
N LYS A 11 -22.66 -10.74 16.37
CA LYS A 11 -21.64 -11.53 15.64
C LYS A 11 -21.00 -10.73 14.50
N LEU A 12 -21.78 -9.95 13.77
CA LEU A 12 -21.27 -9.11 12.67
C LEU A 12 -20.35 -7.99 13.18
N ASP A 13 -20.73 -7.33 14.29
CA ASP A 13 -19.89 -6.30 14.93
C ASP A 13 -18.53 -6.90 15.37
N LEU A 14 -18.56 -8.10 15.95
CA LEU A 14 -17.35 -8.78 16.38
C LEU A 14 -16.44 -9.17 15.20
N ILE A 15 -17.02 -9.68 14.11
CA ILE A 15 -16.27 -10.01 12.88
C ILE A 15 -15.63 -8.75 12.29
N THR A 16 -16.36 -7.64 12.25
CA THR A 16 -15.85 -6.34 11.78
C THR A 16 -14.64 -5.89 12.61
N LYS A 17 -14.72 -6.00 13.94
CA LYS A 17 -13.60 -5.67 14.84
C LYS A 17 -12.36 -6.53 14.58
N PHE A 18 -12.53 -7.83 14.38
CA PHE A 18 -11.40 -8.71 14.05
C PHE A 18 -10.78 -8.39 12.69
N LEU A 19 -11.59 -8.07 11.69
CA LEU A 19 -11.10 -7.63 10.39
C LEU A 19 -10.30 -6.33 10.50
N ASP A 20 -10.75 -5.40 11.32
CA ASP A 20 -10.04 -4.14 11.56
C ASP A 20 -8.68 -4.38 12.21
N TYR A 21 -8.62 -5.21 13.24
CA TYR A 21 -7.35 -5.56 13.88
C TYR A 21 -6.40 -6.28 12.92
N ALA A 22 -6.92 -7.20 12.09
CA ALA A 22 -6.11 -7.88 11.09
C ALA A 22 -5.54 -6.89 10.05
N ASN A 23 -6.35 -5.94 9.57
CA ASN A 23 -5.90 -4.93 8.63
C ASN A 23 -4.86 -3.98 9.24
N VAL A 24 -5.04 -3.57 10.50
CA VAL A 24 -4.06 -2.74 11.22
C VAL A 24 -2.75 -3.51 11.43
N ALA A 25 -2.82 -4.77 11.84
CA ALA A 25 -1.66 -5.62 12.02
C ALA A 25 -0.91 -5.81 10.69
N ASP A 26 -1.62 -6.07 9.59
CA ASP A 26 -1.01 -6.21 8.25
C ASP A 26 -0.35 -4.89 7.79
N ALA A 27 -1.05 -3.76 7.95
CA ALA A 27 -0.53 -2.44 7.61
C ALA A 27 0.69 -2.02 8.44
N SER A 28 0.83 -2.52 9.68
CA SER A 28 1.97 -2.21 10.55
C SER A 28 3.32 -2.67 9.98
N TYR A 29 3.30 -3.62 9.05
CA TYR A 29 4.48 -4.09 8.33
C TYR A 29 4.81 -3.28 7.06
N ALA A 30 4.06 -2.23 6.75
CA ALA A 30 4.36 -1.36 5.61
C ALA A 30 5.69 -0.62 5.83
N MET A 31 6.55 -0.59 4.81
CA MET A 31 7.87 0.04 4.93
C MET A 31 7.83 1.57 4.80
N LEU A 32 7.34 2.24 5.84
CA LEU A 32 7.26 3.71 5.93
C LEU A 32 8.61 4.40 6.16
N HIS A 33 9.68 3.65 6.48
CA HIS A 33 11.00 4.23 6.76
C HIS A 33 11.74 4.71 5.50
N TRP A 34 11.36 4.22 4.32
CA TRP A 34 11.94 4.68 3.03
C TRP A 34 11.46 6.08 2.62
N ILE A 35 10.55 6.67 3.39
CA ILE A 35 10.02 8.02 3.18
C ILE A 35 11.07 9.10 3.49
N ASP A 36 12.06 8.81 4.35
CA ASP A 36 13.17 9.72 4.65
C ASP A 36 14.46 9.41 3.86
N TYR A 37 14.55 8.27 3.16
CA TYR A 37 15.81 7.74 2.61
C TYR A 37 15.85 7.61 1.07
N VAL A 38 15.31 8.57 0.33
CA VAL A 38 15.68 8.81 -1.08
C VAL A 38 16.64 10.00 -1.16
N LYS A 39 17.68 9.98 -0.33
CA LYS A 39 18.75 10.98 -0.38
C LYS A 39 20.10 10.26 -0.24
N LYS A 40 20.99 10.52 -1.21
CA LYS A 40 22.30 9.89 -1.49
C LYS A 40 22.16 8.67 -2.41
N GLU A 41 22.27 8.82 -3.72
CA GLU A 41 23.62 8.78 -4.33
C GLU A 41 23.83 9.62 -5.59
N ASN A 42 22.88 10.45 -6.02
CA ASN A 42 23.11 11.33 -7.17
C ASN A 42 22.59 12.73 -6.84
N ASP A 43 23.34 13.78 -7.18
CA ASP A 43 23.09 15.22 -6.96
C ASP A 43 21.83 15.76 -7.68
N LYS A 44 20.71 15.06 -7.55
CA LYS A 44 19.37 15.52 -7.89
C LYS A 44 18.56 15.39 -6.62
N LYS A 45 18.31 16.52 -5.95
CA LYS A 45 17.28 16.62 -4.91
C LYS A 45 16.00 16.00 -5.45
N HIS A 46 15.57 14.85 -4.93
CA HIS A 46 14.17 14.47 -5.02
C HIS A 46 13.42 15.31 -3.98
N GLU A 47 12.77 16.39 -4.42
CA GLU A 47 11.89 17.22 -3.58
C GLU A 47 10.53 16.55 -3.27
N ASN A 48 10.35 15.26 -3.57
CA ASN A 48 9.03 14.64 -3.61
C ASN A 48 8.82 13.53 -2.55
N GLY A 49 9.40 13.70 -1.36
CA GLY A 49 8.91 12.99 -0.18
C GLY A 49 7.70 13.75 0.36
N ASP A 50 6.50 13.17 0.27
CA ASP A 50 5.29 13.78 0.82
C ASP A 50 5.36 13.82 2.36
N THR A 51 5.15 15.00 2.96
CA THR A 51 5.04 15.17 4.42
C THR A 51 3.73 14.60 4.99
N GLN A 52 2.78 14.26 4.12
CA GLN A 52 1.50 13.67 4.48
C GLN A 52 1.69 12.23 4.98
N ARG A 53 1.54 12.09 6.30
CA ARG A 53 1.60 10.80 6.99
C ARG A 53 0.27 10.03 6.99
N LEU A 54 -0.81 10.59 6.43
CA LEU A 54 -2.18 10.04 6.50
C LEU A 54 -3.03 10.36 5.26
N GLY A 55 -3.98 9.48 4.92
CA GLY A 55 -4.91 9.67 3.80
C GLY A 55 -4.36 9.21 2.44
N ASP A 56 -5.21 9.18 1.43
CA ASP A 56 -4.92 8.64 0.09
C ASP A 56 -4.18 9.60 -0.85
N LYS A 57 -4.49 10.90 -0.78
CA LYS A 57 -4.00 11.92 -1.71
C LYS A 57 -3.31 13.10 -1.03
N HIS A 58 -2.31 13.66 -1.70
CA HIS A 58 -1.68 14.95 -1.43
C HIS A 58 -1.30 15.63 -2.75
N ASN A 59 -1.63 16.90 -2.94
CA ASN A 59 -1.39 17.66 -4.18
C ASN A 59 -1.78 16.89 -5.47
N ASN A 60 -2.96 16.26 -5.47
CA ASN A 60 -3.51 15.42 -6.55
C ASN A 60 -2.72 14.12 -6.86
N GLN A 61 -1.66 13.83 -6.12
CA GLN A 61 -0.88 12.59 -6.23
C GLN A 61 -1.19 11.66 -5.05
N ASN A 62 -0.88 10.38 -5.20
CA ASN A 62 -0.96 9.40 -4.11
C ASN A 62 0.01 9.79 -3.00
N SER A 63 -0.49 9.86 -1.77
CA SER A 63 0.37 10.17 -0.63
C SER A 63 1.41 9.07 -0.42
N THR A 64 2.54 9.41 0.20
CA THR A 64 3.56 8.39 0.50
C THR A 64 3.02 7.33 1.47
N TYR A 65 2.15 7.72 2.41
CA TYR A 65 1.45 6.77 3.28
C TYR A 65 0.61 5.77 2.47
N ALA A 66 -0.21 6.26 1.54
CA ALA A 66 -1.06 5.40 0.71
C ALA A 66 -0.26 4.45 -0.18
N ARG A 67 0.87 4.91 -0.72
CA ARG A 67 1.79 4.08 -1.52
C ARG A 67 2.43 2.97 -0.68
N ALA A 68 2.83 3.25 0.56
CA ALA A 68 3.38 2.25 1.46
C ALA A 68 2.34 1.16 1.80
N ILE A 69 1.11 1.58 2.13
CA ILE A 69 0.02 0.65 2.42
C ILE A 69 -0.32 -0.19 1.18
N GLN A 70 -0.34 0.42 -0.01
CA GLN A 70 -0.55 -0.29 -1.27
C GLN A 70 0.51 -1.36 -1.51
N ALA A 71 1.80 -1.03 -1.34
CA ALA A 71 2.89 -1.97 -1.51
C ALA A 71 2.76 -3.16 -0.56
N ARG A 72 2.27 -2.92 0.66
CA ARG A 72 2.04 -3.95 1.66
C ARG A 72 0.84 -4.83 1.33
N PHE A 73 -0.34 -4.24 1.13
CA PHE A 73 -1.58 -4.97 0.89
C PHE A 73 -1.58 -5.74 -0.42
N GLU A 74 -0.86 -5.24 -1.42
CA GLU A 74 -0.78 -5.83 -2.75
C GLU A 74 0.63 -6.37 -3.04
N GLN A 75 1.38 -6.82 -2.03
CA GLN A 75 2.78 -7.26 -2.18
C GLN A 75 3.01 -8.30 -3.30
N ASN A 76 2.01 -9.12 -3.62
CA ASN A 76 2.07 -10.15 -4.67
C ASN A 76 1.63 -9.65 -6.05
N LYS A 77 1.18 -8.40 -6.17
CA LYS A 77 0.75 -7.83 -7.45
C LYS A 77 1.95 -7.71 -8.39
N ILE A 78 1.87 -8.34 -9.55
CA ILE A 78 2.89 -8.26 -10.60
C ILE A 78 2.87 -6.84 -11.19
N VAL A 79 4.03 -6.18 -11.18
CA VAL A 79 4.23 -4.86 -11.79
C VAL A 79 5.00 -4.93 -13.11
N LYS A 80 5.86 -5.93 -13.27
CA LYS A 80 6.66 -6.12 -14.48
C LYS A 80 6.97 -7.58 -14.69
N ILE A 81 7.08 -7.97 -15.95
CA ILE A 81 7.58 -9.28 -16.37
C ILE A 81 8.83 -9.01 -17.18
N GLU A 82 9.97 -9.52 -16.72
CA GLU A 82 11.26 -9.39 -17.39
C GLU A 82 11.68 -10.71 -18.01
N PRO A 83 12.23 -10.72 -19.24
CA PRO A 83 12.79 -11.94 -19.81
C PRO A 83 14.08 -12.32 -19.05
N LYS A 84 14.24 -13.59 -18.71
CA LYS A 84 15.35 -14.08 -17.87
C LYS A 84 16.59 -14.45 -18.70
N TYR A 85 16.37 -15.07 -19.85
CA TYR A 85 17.45 -15.54 -20.71
C TYR A 85 17.16 -15.19 -22.16
N CYS A 86 17.89 -14.23 -22.72
CA CYS A 86 17.72 -13.81 -24.11
C CYS A 86 18.93 -14.21 -24.94
N ILE A 87 18.69 -14.82 -26.11
CA ILE A 87 19.72 -15.15 -27.08
C ILE A 87 19.71 -14.06 -28.16
N SER A 88 20.67 -13.12 -28.10
CA SER A 88 20.76 -12.01 -29.06
C SER A 88 20.90 -12.44 -30.51
N LEU A 89 21.45 -13.63 -30.76
CA LEU A 89 21.68 -14.15 -32.11
C LEU A 89 20.38 -14.49 -32.86
N ILE A 90 19.30 -14.81 -32.13
CA ILE A 90 18.00 -15.23 -32.69
C ILE A 90 16.82 -14.42 -32.14
N ASN A 91 17.09 -13.27 -31.50
CA ASN A 91 16.08 -12.36 -30.91
C ASN A 91 14.95 -13.06 -30.15
N THR A 92 15.27 -14.13 -29.43
CA THR A 92 14.30 -14.92 -28.66
C THR A 92 14.73 -15.00 -27.20
N CYS A 93 13.74 -14.88 -26.32
CA CYS A 93 13.93 -14.96 -24.88
C CYS A 93 13.17 -16.15 -24.31
N PHE A 94 13.81 -16.86 -23.39
CA PHE A 94 13.29 -18.00 -22.65
C PHE A 94 13.21 -17.64 -21.17
N ASP A 95 12.16 -18.13 -20.53
CA ASP A 95 11.76 -17.82 -19.16
C ASP A 95 11.50 -16.34 -18.88
N SER A 96 10.64 -16.10 -17.90
CA SER A 96 10.37 -14.78 -17.39
C SER A 96 10.53 -14.74 -15.88
N LYS A 97 10.86 -13.54 -15.39
CA LYS A 97 10.86 -13.19 -13.98
C LYS A 97 9.74 -12.20 -13.75
N GLU A 98 8.79 -12.59 -12.92
CA GLU A 98 7.78 -11.67 -12.41
C GLU A 98 8.40 -10.81 -11.32
N ILE A 99 8.21 -9.50 -11.43
CA ILE A 99 8.54 -8.53 -10.39
C ILE A 99 7.22 -8.11 -9.79
N THR A 100 7.07 -8.34 -8.48
CA THR A 100 5.89 -7.94 -7.73
C THR A 100 6.12 -6.63 -6.98
N LEU A 101 5.12 -6.12 -6.27
CA LEU A 101 5.30 -4.97 -5.39
C LEU A 101 6.25 -5.27 -4.22
N ASP A 102 6.26 -6.49 -3.68
CA ASP A 102 7.26 -6.95 -2.70
C ASP A 102 7.43 -6.01 -1.49
N ASN A 103 6.33 -5.39 -1.03
CA ASN A 103 6.33 -4.37 0.03
C ASN A 103 7.28 -3.16 -0.24
N ASP A 104 7.68 -2.97 -1.49
CA ASP A 104 8.58 -1.93 -1.96
C ASP A 104 7.77 -0.72 -2.48
N ILE A 105 7.78 0.35 -1.69
CA ILE A 105 7.06 1.59 -1.99
C ILE A 105 7.51 2.24 -3.31
N SER A 106 8.77 2.04 -3.72
CA SER A 106 9.30 2.64 -4.94
C SER A 106 8.61 2.09 -6.20
N ARG A 107 8.02 0.89 -6.10
CA ARG A 107 7.28 0.22 -7.18
C ARG A 107 5.82 0.65 -7.30
N VAL A 108 5.32 1.46 -6.36
CA VAL A 108 4.00 2.09 -6.46
C VAL A 108 4.18 3.51 -6.95
N GLY A 109 3.68 3.84 -8.14
CA GLY A 109 3.79 5.18 -8.73
C GLY A 109 2.96 6.25 -8.00
N LEU A 110 3.35 7.51 -8.18
CA LEU A 110 2.66 8.68 -7.62
C LEU A 110 1.23 8.85 -8.17
N ASN A 111 0.94 8.31 -9.36
CA ASN A 111 -0.36 8.43 -10.02
C ASN A 111 -1.03 7.07 -10.25
N ASP A 112 -0.51 5.99 -9.66
CA ASP A 112 -1.05 4.65 -9.84
C ASP A 112 -2.47 4.53 -9.28
N ALA A 113 -3.27 3.67 -9.89
CA ALA A 113 -4.55 3.28 -9.32
C ALA A 113 -4.32 2.45 -8.05
N LEU A 114 -4.73 2.99 -6.91
CA LEU A 114 -4.70 2.29 -5.63
C LEU A 114 -5.88 1.30 -5.53
N SER A 115 -5.69 0.21 -4.79
CA SER A 115 -6.78 -0.72 -4.54
C SER A 115 -7.81 -0.10 -3.60
N LYS A 116 -9.06 -0.55 -3.72
CA LYS A 116 -10.15 -0.09 -2.84
C LYS A 116 -9.81 -0.33 -1.36
N ARG A 117 -9.22 -1.49 -1.04
CA ARG A 117 -8.77 -1.83 0.33
C ARG A 117 -7.79 -0.79 0.87
N THR A 118 -6.82 -0.36 0.07
CA THR A 118 -5.86 0.68 0.45
C THR A 118 -6.56 2.01 0.70
N ILE A 119 -7.40 2.47 -0.23
CA ILE A 119 -8.11 3.76 -0.14
C ILE A 119 -9.00 3.79 1.10
N ASP A 120 -9.83 2.77 1.29
CA ASP A 120 -10.75 2.65 2.42
C ASP A 120 -9.98 2.66 3.76
N PHE A 121 -8.86 1.92 3.83
CA PHE A 121 -8.01 1.86 5.02
C PHE A 121 -7.41 3.23 5.34
N VAL A 122 -6.69 3.87 4.42
CA VAL A 122 -5.97 5.13 4.71
C VAL A 122 -6.91 6.30 4.97
N ASN A 123 -8.07 6.33 4.31
CA ASN A 123 -9.07 7.38 4.51
C ASN A 123 -9.81 7.23 5.85
N ARG A 124 -9.97 6.00 6.36
CA ARG A 124 -10.51 5.79 7.71
C ARG A 124 -9.65 6.43 8.79
N PHE A 125 -8.33 6.31 8.73
CA PHE A 125 -7.43 6.96 9.71
C PHE A 125 -7.39 8.47 9.56
N LYS A 126 -7.56 8.98 8.35
CA LYS A 126 -7.74 10.42 8.11
C LYS A 126 -8.97 10.95 8.86
N LEU A 127 -10.09 10.22 8.83
CA LEU A 127 -11.32 10.60 9.57
C LEU A 127 -11.10 10.62 11.08
N LEU A 128 -10.37 9.64 11.63
CA LEU A 128 -10.09 9.57 13.08
C LEU A 128 -9.26 10.77 13.58
N LYS A 129 -8.34 11.32 12.78
CA LYS A 129 -7.56 12.52 13.15
C LYS A 129 -8.42 13.78 13.32
N HIS A 130 -9.58 13.82 12.66
CA HIS A 130 -10.51 14.95 12.72
C HIS A 130 -11.61 14.79 13.77
N GLN A 131 -11.62 13.69 14.51
CA GLN A 131 -12.49 13.55 15.67
C GLN A 131 -11.82 14.25 16.88
N PRO A 132 -12.53 15.17 17.57
CA PRO A 132 -11.99 15.95 18.67
C PRO A 132 -11.64 15.12 19.90
#